data_AF-A0A3S9WCG5-F1
#
_entry.id   AF-A0A3S9WCG5-F1
#
_cell.length_a   1.000
_cell.length_b   1.000
_cell.length_c   1.000
_cell.angle_alpha   90.00
_cell.angle_beta   90.00
_cell.angle_gamma   90.00
#
_symmetry.space_group_name_H-M   'P 1'
#
loop_
_entity.id
_entity.type
_entity.pdbx_description
1 polymer ?
#
loop_
_entity_poly.entity_id
_entity_poly.type
_entity_poly.pdbx_seq_one_letter_code
_entity_poly.pdbx_strand_id
1 'polypeptide(L)'
;MTRTSSPVHLLPRTRTAPMAPRLLAAALATAVVAALTLAPRRLVAPARGAFLERVDLAVPTLAGLPSLSVDTVLNALLFVPFGAAVALLLGRWWLLAIPAGFGLSAAVEFAQEGIPGRVPDLADVLWNGAGSLIGAVLAASAMGLWWLVRRARRGLRRDGWRAVGR
;
A
#
# COMPACT_ATOMS: atom_id res chain seq x y z
N MET A 1 14.41 -60.97 -16.87
CA MET A 1 14.14 -59.64 -17.47
C MET A 1 13.51 -58.74 -16.41
N THR A 2 14.33 -57.99 -15.67
CA THR A 2 13.89 -57.11 -14.58
C THR A 2 13.88 -55.66 -15.09
N ARG A 3 12.68 -55.08 -15.22
CA ARG A 3 12.48 -53.69 -15.66
C ARG A 3 12.82 -52.76 -14.49
N THR A 4 13.94 -52.04 -14.61
CA THR A 4 14.31 -50.93 -13.74
C THR A 4 13.42 -49.73 -14.04
N SER A 5 12.47 -49.44 -13.16
CA SER A 5 11.66 -48.22 -13.21
C SER A 5 12.45 -47.05 -12.62
N SER A 6 12.90 -46.15 -13.48
CA SER A 6 13.57 -44.89 -13.11
C SER A 6 12.65 -43.97 -12.31
N PRO A 7 13.12 -43.32 -11.23
CA PRO A 7 12.33 -42.34 -10.51
C PRO A 7 12.27 -41.05 -11.34
N VAL A 8 11.07 -40.70 -11.80
CA VAL A 8 10.77 -39.41 -12.44
C VAL A 8 11.05 -38.31 -11.42
N HIS A 9 12.14 -37.57 -11.63
CA HIS A 9 12.50 -36.42 -10.81
C HIS A 9 11.54 -35.27 -11.12
N LEU A 10 10.42 -35.18 -10.39
CA LEU A 10 9.46 -34.09 -10.49
C LEU A 10 10.11 -32.80 -10.00
N LEU A 11 10.55 -31.93 -10.92
CA LEU A 11 11.02 -30.60 -10.58
C LEU A 11 9.91 -29.82 -9.85
N PRO A 12 10.22 -29.12 -8.75
CA PRO A 12 9.24 -28.34 -8.01
C PRO A 12 8.75 -27.18 -8.88
N ARG A 13 7.50 -27.28 -9.37
CA ARG A 13 6.81 -26.14 -9.98
C ARG A 13 6.76 -25.00 -8.98
N THR A 14 7.54 -23.96 -9.24
CA THR A 14 7.43 -22.68 -8.54
C THR A 14 6.06 -22.10 -8.82
N ARG A 15 5.09 -22.34 -7.93
CA ARG A 15 3.81 -21.63 -7.95
C ARG A 15 4.10 -20.16 -7.67
N THR A 16 4.30 -19.38 -8.72
CA THR A 16 4.22 -17.92 -8.64
C THR A 16 2.79 -17.59 -8.19
N ALA A 17 2.65 -16.90 -7.06
CA ALA A 17 1.35 -16.37 -6.66
C ALA A 17 0.82 -15.49 -7.81
N PRO A 18 -0.51 -15.45 -8.07
CA PRO A 18 -1.05 -14.65 -9.15
C PRO A 18 -0.74 -13.17 -8.90
N MET A 19 0.02 -12.57 -9.80
CA MET A 19 0.47 -11.16 -9.73
C MET A 19 -0.64 -10.19 -10.14
N ALA A 20 -1.59 -10.66 -10.98
CA ALA A 20 -2.73 -9.89 -11.49
C ALA A 20 -3.56 -9.15 -10.42
N PRO A 21 -4.04 -9.76 -9.31
CA PRO A 21 -4.83 -9.04 -8.32
C PRO A 21 -4.04 -7.93 -7.60
N ARG A 22 -2.72 -8.09 -7.43
CA ARG A 22 -1.87 -7.07 -6.80
C ARG A 22 -1.63 -5.89 -7.72
N LEU A 23 -1.39 -6.17 -9.01
CA LEU A 23 -1.30 -5.15 -10.04
C LEU A 23 -2.60 -4.37 -10.15
N LEU A 24 -3.73 -5.07 -10.16
CA LEU A 24 -5.06 -4.43 -10.18
C LEU A 24 -5.26 -3.53 -8.96
N ALA A 25 -4.93 -4.02 -7.75
CA ALA A 25 -5.04 -3.20 -6.54
C ALA A 25 -4.14 -1.95 -6.59
N ALA A 26 -2.90 -2.08 -7.06
CA ALA A 26 -1.99 -0.94 -7.20
C ALA A 26 -2.47 0.06 -8.28
N ALA A 27 -2.98 -0.44 -9.42
CA ALA A 27 -3.55 0.39 -10.47
C ALA A 27 -4.80 1.14 -9.99
N LEU A 28 -5.70 0.44 -9.28
CA LEU A 28 -6.89 1.05 -8.69
C LEU A 28 -6.52 2.11 -7.64
N ALA A 29 -5.57 1.81 -6.76
CA ALA A 29 -5.10 2.79 -5.77
C ALA A 29 -4.51 4.03 -6.44
N THR A 30 -3.70 3.85 -7.50
CA THR A 30 -3.14 4.96 -8.28
C THR A 30 -4.25 5.79 -8.95
N ALA A 31 -5.23 5.12 -9.58
CA ALA A 31 -6.35 5.79 -10.24
C ALA A 31 -7.21 6.57 -9.25
N VAL A 32 -7.48 6.02 -8.06
CA VAL A 32 -8.24 6.70 -7.00
C VAL A 32 -7.48 7.92 -6.49
N VAL A 33 -6.17 7.79 -6.22
CA VAL A 33 -5.33 8.93 -5.80
C VAL A 33 -5.39 10.02 -6.86
N ALA A 34 -5.10 9.70 -8.12
CA ALA A 34 -5.11 10.67 -9.20
C ALA A 34 -6.49 11.33 -9.39
N ALA A 35 -7.57 10.55 -9.34
CA ALA A 35 -8.92 11.07 -9.50
C ALA A 35 -9.29 12.04 -8.37
N LEU A 36 -8.97 11.71 -7.12
CA LEU A 36 -9.33 12.54 -5.97
C LEU A 36 -8.45 13.78 -5.83
N THR A 37 -7.18 13.72 -6.22
CA THR A 37 -6.25 14.87 -6.13
C THR A 37 -6.43 15.86 -7.29
N LEU A 38 -6.80 15.38 -8.48
CA LEU A 38 -7.04 16.22 -9.66
C LEU A 38 -8.51 16.67 -9.80
N ALA A 39 -9.43 16.09 -9.03
CA ALA A 39 -10.83 16.49 -9.07
C ALA A 39 -11.01 17.98 -8.70
N PRO A 40 -11.89 18.71 -9.41
CA PRO A 40 -12.31 20.05 -9.01
C PRO A 40 -12.83 20.05 -7.57
N ARG A 41 -12.34 20.98 -6.74
CA ARG A 41 -12.68 21.08 -5.30
C ARG A 41 -14.18 21.02 -5.02
N ARG A 42 -15.00 21.62 -5.89
CA ARG A 42 -16.48 21.61 -5.80
C ARG A 42 -17.09 20.21 -5.76
N LEU A 43 -16.46 19.22 -6.43
CA LEU A 43 -16.97 17.86 -6.49
C LEU A 43 -16.62 17.05 -5.24
N VAL A 44 -15.47 17.34 -4.64
CA VAL A 44 -14.97 16.62 -3.45
C VAL A 44 -15.33 17.29 -2.14
N ALA A 45 -15.84 18.53 -2.17
CA ALA A 45 -16.20 19.30 -0.97
C ALA A 45 -17.18 18.60 -0.01
N PRO A 46 -18.26 17.91 -0.46
CA PRO A 46 -19.17 17.23 0.46
C PRO A 46 -18.51 16.06 1.19
N ALA A 47 -17.75 15.23 0.47
CA ALA A 47 -17.03 14.11 1.04
C ALA A 47 -15.95 14.59 2.03
N ARG A 48 -15.26 15.68 1.69
CA ARG A 48 -14.29 16.36 2.55
C ARG A 48 -14.93 16.85 3.84
N GLY A 49 -16.06 17.56 3.77
CA GLY A 49 -16.76 18.06 4.96
C GLY A 49 -17.14 16.93 5.92
N ALA A 50 -17.72 15.86 5.38
CA ALA A 50 -18.11 14.69 6.17
C ALA A 50 -16.91 13.95 6.78
N PHE A 51 -15.75 13.96 6.13
CA PHE A 51 -14.52 13.39 6.71
C PHE A 51 -14.02 14.23 7.89
N LEU A 52 -14.00 15.55 7.74
CA LEU A 52 -13.48 16.45 8.76
C LEU A 52 -14.32 16.43 10.03
N GLU A 53 -15.64 16.40 9.89
CA GLU A 53 -16.54 16.24 11.03
C GLU A 53 -16.19 14.99 11.86
N ARG A 54 -15.84 13.88 11.20
CA ARG A 54 -15.43 12.65 11.90
C ARG A 54 -14.05 12.76 12.53
N VAL A 55 -13.11 13.42 11.86
CA VAL A 55 -11.75 13.61 12.39
C VAL A 55 -11.75 14.56 13.58
N ASP A 56 -12.47 15.67 13.53
CA ASP A 56 -12.58 16.61 14.65
C ASP A 56 -13.20 15.93 15.88
N LEU A 57 -14.16 15.02 15.69
CA LEU A 57 -14.71 14.20 16.78
C LEU A 57 -13.71 13.18 17.33
N ALA A 58 -12.80 12.66 16.50
CA ALA A 58 -11.87 11.59 16.88
C ALA A 58 -10.53 12.11 17.42
N VAL A 59 -10.05 13.26 16.91
CA VAL A 59 -8.73 13.83 17.23
C VAL A 59 -8.84 15.37 17.28
N PRO A 60 -9.31 15.94 18.40
CA PRO A 60 -9.55 17.38 18.55
C PRO A 60 -8.30 18.27 18.34
N THR A 61 -7.10 17.69 18.37
CA THR A 61 -5.82 18.40 18.36
C THR A 61 -5.23 18.62 16.97
N LEU A 62 -5.74 17.97 15.91
CA LEU A 62 -5.21 18.15 14.54
C LEU A 62 -5.49 19.55 13.98
N ALA A 63 -6.58 20.20 14.43
CA ALA A 63 -6.96 21.55 14.00
C ALA A 63 -6.01 22.66 14.47
N GLY A 64 -5.14 22.38 15.44
CA GLY A 64 -4.23 23.36 16.04
C GLY A 64 -2.83 23.43 15.42
N LEU A 65 -2.52 22.63 14.40
CA LEU A 65 -1.19 22.59 13.78
C LEU A 65 -1.13 23.61 12.62
N PRO A 66 -0.49 24.78 12.80
CA PRO A 66 -0.58 25.92 11.87
C PRO A 66 -0.01 25.63 10.47
N SER A 67 0.77 24.56 10.31
CA SER A 67 1.38 24.14 9.04
C SER A 67 0.65 23.00 8.33
N LEU A 68 -0.37 22.41 8.95
CA LEU A 68 -1.10 21.27 8.39
C LEU A 68 -2.44 21.74 7.85
N SER A 69 -2.45 22.04 6.54
CA SER A 69 -3.71 22.24 5.86
C SER A 69 -4.49 20.93 5.86
N VAL A 70 -5.81 21.04 5.97
CA VAL A 70 -6.72 19.89 5.83
C VAL A 70 -6.52 19.16 4.49
N ASP A 71 -6.25 19.91 3.42
CA ASP A 71 -6.06 19.35 2.09
C ASP A 71 -4.79 18.47 2.05
N THR A 72 -3.72 18.92 2.72
CA THR A 72 -2.45 18.20 2.86
C THR A 72 -2.64 16.89 3.64
N VAL A 73 -3.39 16.92 4.75
CA VAL A 73 -3.69 15.71 5.55
C VAL A 73 -4.50 14.70 4.73
N LEU A 74 -5.53 15.17 4.03
CA LEU A 74 -6.37 14.33 3.18
C LEU A 74 -5.57 13.69 2.06
N ASN A 75 -4.72 14.46 1.38
CA ASN A 75 -3.84 13.94 0.35
C ASN A 75 -2.90 12.87 0.93
N ALA A 76 -2.25 13.14 2.07
CA ALA A 76 -1.38 12.17 2.72
C ALA A 76 -2.09 10.85 3.05
N LEU A 77 -3.33 10.93 3.54
CA LEU A 77 -4.14 9.75 3.85
C LEU A 77 -4.51 8.92 2.61
N LEU A 78 -4.70 9.55 1.44
CA LEU A 78 -4.91 8.84 0.18
C LEU A 78 -3.66 8.07 -0.28
N PHE A 79 -2.47 8.55 0.08
CA PHE A 79 -1.22 7.87 -0.24
C PHE A 79 -0.93 6.65 0.64
N VAL A 80 -1.56 6.51 1.82
CA VAL A 80 -1.43 5.33 2.68
C VAL A 80 -1.88 4.03 1.98
N PRO A 81 -3.11 3.91 1.46
CA PRO A 81 -3.51 2.70 0.73
C PRO A 81 -2.71 2.49 -0.56
N PHE A 82 -2.27 3.57 -1.23
CA PHE A 82 -1.36 3.47 -2.38
C PHE A 82 -0.01 2.83 -1.99
N GLY A 83 0.66 3.36 -0.96
CA GLY A 83 1.94 2.85 -0.49
C GLY A 83 1.85 1.39 -0.04
N ALA A 84 0.75 1.03 0.63
CA ALA A 84 0.46 -0.36 1.00
C ALA A 84 0.29 -1.26 -0.23
N ALA A 85 -0.47 -0.82 -1.24
CA ALA A 85 -0.67 -1.60 -2.47
C ALA A 85 0.63 -1.83 -3.25
N VAL A 86 1.47 -0.79 -3.39
CA VAL A 86 2.78 -0.89 -4.03
C VAL A 86 3.71 -1.80 -3.22
N ALA A 87 3.73 -1.68 -1.90
CA ALA A 87 4.53 -2.56 -1.03
C ALA A 87 4.12 -4.03 -1.17
N LEU A 88 2.81 -4.33 -1.19
CA LEU A 88 2.30 -5.69 -1.39
C LEU A 88 2.63 -6.24 -2.79
N LEU A 89 2.61 -5.37 -3.81
CA LEU A 89 3.00 -5.72 -5.17
C LEU A 89 4.49 -6.11 -5.25
N LEU A 90 5.35 -5.30 -4.63
CA LEU A 90 6.81 -5.43 -4.72
C LEU A 90 7.42 -6.41 -3.69
N GLY A 91 6.65 -6.78 -2.66
CA GLY A 91 7.02 -7.79 -1.68
C GLY A 91 8.31 -7.43 -0.93
N ARG A 92 9.43 -8.10 -1.24
CA ARG A 92 10.72 -7.82 -0.59
C ARG A 92 11.25 -6.42 -0.87
N TRP A 93 10.84 -5.81 -1.97
CA TRP A 93 11.26 -4.47 -2.41
C TRP A 93 10.26 -3.39 -1.97
N TRP A 94 9.51 -3.62 -0.89
CA TRP A 94 8.45 -2.73 -0.41
C TRP A 94 8.91 -1.29 -0.19
N LEU A 95 10.18 -1.04 0.12
CA LEU A 95 10.77 0.30 0.27
C LEU A 95 10.65 1.14 -1.01
N LEU A 96 10.55 0.53 -2.19
CA LEU A 96 10.33 1.25 -3.45
C LEU A 96 8.94 1.89 -3.54
N ALA A 97 8.01 1.57 -2.64
CA ALA A 97 6.76 2.32 -2.49
C ALA A 97 6.99 3.79 -2.10
N ILE A 98 8.09 4.08 -1.39
CA ILE A 98 8.44 5.44 -0.97
C ILE A 98 8.75 6.32 -2.19
N PRO A 99 9.77 6.04 -3.03
CA PRO A 99 10.03 6.83 -4.23
C PRO A 99 8.87 6.78 -5.23
N ALA A 100 8.09 5.70 -5.28
CA ALA A 100 6.86 5.68 -6.09
C ALA A 100 5.80 6.69 -5.60
N GLY A 101 5.66 6.85 -4.28
CA GLY A 101 4.78 7.86 -3.67
C GLY A 101 5.24 9.28 -3.97
N PHE A 102 6.54 9.55 -3.79
CA PHE A 102 7.13 10.84 -4.18
C PHE A 102 6.93 11.14 -5.67
N GLY A 103 7.18 10.16 -6.54
CA GLY A 103 7.02 10.31 -7.98
C GLY A 103 5.57 10.55 -8.40
N LEU A 104 4.62 9.79 -7.85
CA LEU A 104 3.20 10.02 -8.10
C LEU A 104 2.74 11.39 -7.58
N SER A 105 3.20 11.79 -6.38
CA SER A 105 2.84 13.09 -5.85
C SER A 105 3.40 14.24 -6.69
N ALA A 106 4.66 14.17 -7.10
CA ALA A 106 5.26 15.17 -7.98
C ALA A 106 4.52 15.26 -9.33
N ALA A 107 4.08 14.11 -9.88
CA ALA A 107 3.28 14.09 -11.10
C ALA A 107 1.89 14.74 -10.91
N VAL A 108 1.27 14.55 -9.74
CA VAL A 108 0.01 15.22 -9.37
C VAL A 108 0.21 16.73 -9.26
N GLU A 109 1.23 17.19 -8.54
CA GLU A 109 1.56 18.62 -8.41
C GLU A 109 1.78 19.27 -9.78
N PHE A 110 2.55 18.62 -10.64
CA PHE A 110 2.80 19.07 -12.01
C PHE A 110 1.49 19.16 -12.82
N ALA A 111 0.60 18.18 -12.70
CA ALA A 111 -0.69 18.21 -13.38
C ALA A 111 -1.64 19.29 -12.81
N GLN A 112 -1.50 19.64 -11.53
CA GLN A 112 -2.30 20.68 -10.88
C GLN A 112 -1.93 22.10 -11.33
N GLU A 113 -0.74 22.33 -11.88
CA GLU A 113 -0.34 23.63 -12.44
C GLU A 113 -1.31 24.12 -13.53
N GLY A 114 -1.94 23.18 -14.27
CA GLY A 114 -2.97 23.48 -15.27
C GLY A 114 -4.38 23.72 -14.71
N ILE A 115 -4.60 23.65 -13.39
CA ILE A 115 -5.93 23.73 -12.77
C ILE A 115 -6.11 25.11 -12.10
N PRO A 116 -7.04 25.96 -12.56
CA PRO A 116 -7.30 27.26 -11.95
C PRO A 116 -7.60 27.16 -10.45
N GLY A 117 -6.85 27.92 -9.64
CA GLY A 117 -7.01 27.95 -8.18
C GLY A 117 -6.30 26.81 -7.44
N ARG A 118 -5.49 25.99 -8.12
CA ARG A 118 -4.48 25.12 -7.51
C ARG A 118 -3.11 25.78 -7.63
N VAL A 119 -2.33 25.71 -6.55
CA VAL A 119 -0.95 26.15 -6.51
C VAL A 119 -0.14 24.93 -6.09
N PRO A 120 0.84 24.50 -6.91
CA PRO A 120 1.69 23.39 -6.53
C PRO A 120 2.45 23.68 -5.23
N ASP A 121 2.54 22.70 -4.34
CA ASP A 121 3.21 22.82 -3.04
C ASP A 121 4.16 21.65 -2.77
N LEU A 122 5.43 21.97 -2.49
CA LEU A 122 6.42 20.98 -2.10
C LEU A 122 6.03 20.26 -0.79
N ALA A 123 5.32 20.94 0.11
CA ALA A 123 4.83 20.33 1.33
C ALA A 123 3.89 19.16 1.04
N ASP A 124 3.01 19.28 0.03
CA ASP A 124 2.10 18.20 -0.36
C ASP A 124 2.87 16.98 -0.86
N VAL A 125 3.97 17.17 -1.61
CA VAL A 125 4.86 16.08 -2.02
C VAL A 125 5.46 15.34 -0.83
N LEU A 126 5.93 16.08 0.18
CA LEU A 126 6.52 15.49 1.38
C LEU A 126 5.47 14.71 2.20
N TRP A 127 4.29 15.29 2.40
CA TRP A 127 3.20 14.67 3.16
C TRP A 127 2.62 13.44 2.46
N ASN A 128 2.48 13.47 1.14
CA ASN A 128 2.09 12.31 0.34
C ASN A 128 3.16 11.21 0.36
N GLY A 129 4.43 11.58 0.29
CA GLY A 129 5.55 10.66 0.50
C GLY A 129 5.51 9.99 1.87
N ALA A 130 5.21 10.75 2.93
CA ALA A 130 5.03 10.24 4.29
C ALA A 130 3.84 9.28 4.39
N GLY A 131 2.71 9.60 3.75
CA GLY A 131 1.56 8.70 3.62
C GLY A 131 1.94 7.37 2.96
N SER A 132 2.67 7.43 1.84
CA SER A 132 3.17 6.23 1.15
C SER A 132 4.09 5.39 2.04
N LEU A 133 5.00 6.02 2.78
CA LEU A 133 5.87 5.36 3.75
C LEU A 133 5.05 4.62 4.82
N ILE A 134 4.07 5.29 5.44
CA ILE A 134 3.20 4.69 6.46
C ILE A 134 2.49 3.45 5.89
N GLY A 135 1.89 3.57 4.70
CA GLY A 135 1.23 2.46 4.03
C GLY A 135 2.18 1.29 3.76
N ALA A 136 3.38 1.58 3.29
CA ALA A 136 4.38 0.58 2.97
C ALA A 136 4.87 -0.18 4.22
N VAL A 137 5.11 0.53 5.33
CA VAL A 137 5.48 -0.06 6.63
C VAL A 137 4.37 -0.95 7.16
N LEU A 138 3.11 -0.52 7.11
CA LEU A 138 1.96 -1.33 7.53
C LEU A 138 1.88 -2.63 6.74
N ALA A 139 2.00 -2.55 5.41
CA ALA A 139 1.98 -3.73 4.53
C ALA A 139 3.16 -4.68 4.79
N ALA A 140 4.38 -4.14 4.92
CA ALA A 140 5.57 -4.92 5.22
C ALA A 140 5.45 -5.64 6.57
N SER A 141 4.93 -4.95 7.59
CA SER A 141 4.69 -5.52 8.92
C SER A 141 3.67 -6.66 8.88
N ALA A 142 2.57 -6.48 8.16
CA ALA A 142 1.56 -7.52 7.97
C ALA A 142 2.13 -8.75 7.24
N MET A 143 2.92 -8.54 6.18
CA MET A 143 3.61 -9.63 5.47
C MET A 143 4.59 -10.38 6.38
N GLY A 144 5.38 -9.66 7.18
CA GLY A 144 6.32 -10.22 8.14
C GLY A 144 5.62 -11.07 9.20
N LEU A 145 4.58 -10.55 9.83
CA LEU A 145 3.76 -11.27 10.81
C LEU A 145 3.16 -12.55 10.20
N TRP A 146 2.59 -12.44 9.00
CA TRP A 146 2.02 -13.58 8.30
C TRP A 146 3.04 -14.67 7.99
N TRP A 147 4.26 -14.28 7.61
CA TRP A 147 5.36 -15.22 7.39
C TRP A 147 5.76 -15.95 8.67
N LEU A 148 5.86 -15.23 9.80
CA LEU A 148 6.16 -15.80 11.12
C LEU A 148 5.09 -16.83 11.54
N VAL A 149 3.81 -16.46 11.43
CA VAL A 149 2.69 -17.36 11.75
C VAL A 149 2.70 -18.60 10.86
N ARG A 150 2.98 -18.45 9.56
CA ARG A 150 3.08 -19.59 8.64
C ARG A 150 4.26 -20.50 8.96
N ARG A 151 5.40 -19.95 9.37
CA ARG A 151 6.57 -20.72 9.77
C ARG A 151 6.26 -21.58 11.00
N ALA A 152 5.64 -21.00 12.03
CA ALA A 152 5.22 -21.72 13.24
C ALA A 152 4.28 -22.90 12.93
N ARG A 153 3.24 -22.67 12.09
CA ARG A 153 2.29 -23.71 11.69
C ARG A 153 2.93 -24.87 10.91
N ARG A 154 4.01 -24.61 10.16
CA ARG A 154 4.75 -25.67 9.43
C ARG A 154 5.63 -26.50 10.35
N GLY A 155 6.18 -25.92 11.42
CA GLY A 155 6.94 -26.64 12.45
C GLY A 155 6.07 -27.67 13.16
N LEU A 156 4.93 -27.24 13.70
CA LEU A 156 3.98 -28.12 14.40
C LEU A 156 3.50 -29.30 13.55
N ARG A 157 3.27 -29.08 12.25
CA ARG A 157 2.86 -30.15 11.31
C ARG A 157 3.96 -31.19 11.06
N ARG A 158 5.24 -30.79 11.11
CA ARG A 158 6.37 -31.70 10.91
C ARG A 158 6.62 -32.57 12.14
N ASP A 159 6.47 -32.01 13.33
CA ASP A 159 6.68 -32.73 14.60
C ASP A 159 5.57 -33.77 14.83
N GLY A 160 4.31 -33.43 14.51
CA GLY A 160 3.20 -34.40 14.53
C GLY A 160 3.40 -35.59 13.59
N TRP A 161 3.95 -35.38 12.39
CA TRP A 161 4.29 -36.48 11.46
C TRP A 161 5.40 -37.40 11.99
N ARG A 162 6.38 -36.85 12.72
CA ARG A 162 7.46 -37.63 13.34
C ARG A 162 7.01 -38.42 14.57
N ALA A 163 5.91 -38.00 15.22
CA ALA A 163 5.34 -38.70 16.36
C ALA A 163 4.44 -39.89 15.96
N VAL A 164 3.81 -39.85 14.78
CA VAL A 164 2.96 -40.94 14.25
C VAL A 164 3.78 -42.05 13.57
N GLY A 165 5.00 -41.74 13.12
CA GLY A 165 5.89 -42.68 12.44
C GLY A 165 6.86 -43.46 13.34
N ARG A 166 6.74 -43.35 14.67
CA ARG A 166 7.46 -44.18 15.66
C ARG A 166 6.47 -45.05 16.39
#